data_AF-A0A2V6NH46-F1
#
_entry.id   AF-A0A2V6NH46-F1
#
_cell.length_a   1.000
_cell.length_b   1.000
_cell.length_c   1.000
_cell.angle_alpha   90.00
_cell.angle_beta   90.00
_cell.angle_gamma   90.00
#
_symmetry.space_group_name_H-M   'P 1'
#
loop_
_entity.id
_entity.type
_entity.pdbx_description
1 polymer ?
#
loop_
_entity_poly.entity_id
_entity_poly.type
_entity_poly.pdbx_seq_one_letter_code
_entity_poly.pdbx_strand_id
1 'polypeptide(L)'
;MANRNVTVNQNQNVVINRNRVSFSQAVNLHRHEFHDRDFWRRHFRIVIINNNAFFFDAGFWFPAWGYFPGAYYPYDGPIYGYNDLPPDQVVVNAQVQLQRDGYYSGPIDGVLGPTTRHALAAFQADHGLAVTAAIDEATASTLGLS
;
A
#
# COMPACT_ATOMS: atom_id res chain seq x y z
N MET A 1 31.99 -24.15 15.78
CA MET A 1 33.11 -23.22 15.55
C MET A 1 32.95 -22.65 14.14
N ALA A 2 33.04 -21.31 13.99
CA ALA A 2 33.22 -20.53 12.75
C ALA A 2 32.12 -20.64 11.65
N ASN A 3 31.65 -19.59 10.96
CA ASN A 3 32.21 -18.27 10.71
C ASN A 3 31.13 -17.21 10.46
N ARG A 4 31.32 -16.02 11.04
CA ARG A 4 30.68 -14.76 10.67
C ARG A 4 31.43 -14.16 9.50
N ASN A 5 30.75 -13.87 8.39
CA ASN A 5 31.27 -12.94 7.37
C ASN A 5 30.38 -11.70 7.37
N VAL A 6 30.89 -10.68 8.04
CA VAL A 6 30.41 -9.29 7.98
C VAL A 6 31.01 -8.67 6.72
N THR A 7 30.16 -8.18 5.81
CA THR A 7 30.57 -7.18 4.83
C THR A 7 29.98 -5.86 5.29
N VAL A 8 30.84 -4.97 5.78
CA VAL A 8 30.50 -3.58 6.11
C VAL A 8 30.47 -2.81 4.79
N ASN A 9 29.34 -2.19 4.46
CA ASN A 9 29.31 -1.11 3.49
C ASN A 9 28.75 0.13 4.16
N GLN A 10 29.59 1.17 4.21
CA GLN A 10 29.37 2.42 4.91
C GLN A 10 28.51 3.36 4.05
N ASN A 11 27.65 4.13 4.70
CA ASN A 11 26.99 5.35 4.18
C ASN A 11 25.67 5.22 3.40
N GLN A 12 24.65 4.64 4.01
CA GLN A 12 23.30 5.21 3.90
C GLN A 12 22.58 5.07 5.25
N ASN A 13 22.07 6.18 5.79
CA ASN A 13 21.09 6.21 6.89
C ASN A 13 19.76 5.60 6.42
N VAL A 14 19.76 4.32 6.05
CA VAL A 14 18.54 3.55 5.85
C VAL A 14 18.26 2.90 7.18
N VAL A 15 17.23 3.36 7.87
CA VAL A 15 16.52 2.50 8.81
C VAL A 15 15.99 1.34 7.97
N ILE A 16 16.79 0.29 7.80
CA ILE A 16 16.38 -0.90 7.08
C ILE A 16 15.29 -1.53 7.94
N ASN A 17 14.05 -1.28 7.55
CA ASN A 17 12.86 -1.79 8.20
C ASN A 17 12.83 -3.30 7.93
N ARG A 18 13.36 -4.10 8.87
CA ARG A 18 13.55 -5.56 8.77
C ARG A 18 12.26 -6.40 8.61
N ASN A 19 11.10 -5.77 8.38
CA ASN A 19 9.78 -6.39 8.39
C ASN A 19 8.95 -6.18 7.12
N ARG A 20 9.53 -5.71 6.00
CA ARG A 20 8.77 -5.58 4.75
C ARG A 20 8.60 -6.95 4.07
N VAL A 21 7.38 -7.24 3.63
CA VAL A 21 7.02 -8.49 2.96
C VAL A 21 6.69 -8.24 1.48
N SER A 22 6.65 -9.29 0.65
CA SER A 22 6.17 -9.16 -0.73
C SER A 22 4.68 -8.82 -0.77
N PHE A 23 4.19 -8.27 -1.89
CA PHE A 23 2.75 -8.03 -2.07
C PHE A 23 1.92 -9.31 -1.89
N SER A 24 2.40 -10.44 -2.44
CA SER A 24 1.71 -11.74 -2.28
C SER A 24 1.66 -12.22 -0.83
N GLN A 25 2.67 -11.91 -0.01
CA GLN A 25 2.65 -12.17 1.42
C GLN A 25 1.68 -11.22 2.13
N ALA A 26 1.72 -9.91 1.81
CA ALA A 26 0.85 -8.89 2.38
C ALA A 26 -0.64 -9.22 2.18
N VAL A 27 -1.04 -9.68 0.99
CA VAL A 27 -2.42 -10.11 0.69
C VAL A 27 -2.93 -11.19 1.66
N ASN A 28 -2.03 -12.01 2.22
CA ASN A 28 -2.38 -13.08 3.14
C ASN A 28 -2.24 -12.71 4.62
N LEU A 29 -1.56 -11.62 4.99
CA LEU A 29 -1.30 -11.27 6.39
C LEU A 29 -2.56 -10.91 7.18
N HIS A 30 -3.42 -10.06 6.62
CA HIS A 30 -4.56 -9.45 7.34
C HIS A 30 -5.90 -9.76 6.69
N ARG A 31 -6.00 -10.94 6.08
CA ARG A 31 -7.11 -11.30 5.20
C ARG A 31 -8.38 -11.51 6.04
N HIS A 32 -9.35 -10.60 5.93
CA HIS A 32 -10.68 -10.65 6.60
C HIS A 32 -10.65 -10.60 8.13
N GLU A 33 -9.64 -9.97 8.74
CA GLU A 33 -9.66 -9.72 10.18
C GLU A 33 -10.67 -8.63 10.52
N PHE A 34 -11.67 -8.95 11.34
CA PHE A 34 -12.68 -8.00 11.81
C PHE A 34 -12.52 -7.80 13.31
N HIS A 35 -12.26 -6.56 13.70
CA HIS A 35 -12.10 -6.20 15.11
C HIS A 35 -12.72 -4.84 15.42
N ASP A 36 -13.04 -4.61 16.70
CA ASP A 36 -13.53 -3.32 17.15
C ASP A 36 -12.41 -2.26 17.20
N ARG A 37 -12.83 -1.01 17.42
CA ARG A 37 -11.95 0.16 17.51
C ARG A 37 -10.84 0.00 18.55
N ASP A 38 -11.15 -0.63 19.68
CA ASP A 38 -10.22 -0.72 20.80
C ASP A 38 -9.09 -1.69 20.51
N PHE A 39 -9.40 -2.84 19.91
CA PHE A 39 -8.38 -3.78 19.43
C PHE A 39 -7.40 -3.09 18.48
N TRP A 40 -7.93 -2.45 17.43
CA TRP A 40 -7.10 -1.81 16.40
C TRP A 40 -6.17 -0.75 16.99
N ARG A 41 -6.69 0.11 17.87
CA ARG A 41 -5.90 1.17 18.52
C ARG A 41 -4.81 0.65 19.46
N ARG A 42 -4.99 -0.53 20.05
CA ARG A 42 -3.99 -1.14 20.94
C ARG A 42 -2.86 -1.82 20.17
N HIS A 43 -3.14 -2.31 18.96
CA HIS A 43 -2.22 -3.19 18.24
C HIS A 43 -1.50 -2.51 17.08
N PHE A 44 -2.11 -1.50 16.46
CA PHE A 44 -1.57 -0.87 15.26
C PHE A 44 -1.67 0.66 15.29
N ARG A 45 -0.81 1.30 14.49
CA ARG A 45 -0.98 2.71 14.14
C ARG A 45 -2.16 2.84 13.18
N ILE A 46 -3.21 3.55 13.61
CA ILE A 46 -4.41 3.80 12.81
C ILE A 46 -4.37 5.20 12.20
N VAL A 47 -4.75 5.30 10.93
CA VAL A 47 -5.09 6.56 10.25
C VAL A 47 -6.54 6.50 9.79
N ILE A 48 -7.23 7.64 9.81
CA ILE A 48 -8.65 7.73 9.44
C ILE A 48 -8.75 8.68 8.27
N ILE A 49 -9.25 8.17 7.15
CA ILE A 49 -9.41 8.89 5.89
C ILE A 49 -10.85 8.71 5.43
N ASN A 50 -11.60 9.80 5.24
CA ASN A 50 -12.98 9.75 4.72
C ASN A 50 -13.88 8.71 5.43
N ASN A 51 -13.86 8.70 6.76
CA ASN A 51 -14.57 7.74 7.63
C ASN A 51 -14.17 6.26 7.47
N ASN A 52 -13.09 5.96 6.76
CA ASN A 52 -12.47 4.64 6.69
C ASN A 52 -11.19 4.63 7.53
N ALA A 53 -10.97 3.53 8.25
CA ALA A 53 -9.80 3.38 9.10
C ALA A 53 -8.79 2.46 8.43
N PHE A 54 -7.53 2.84 8.42
CA PHE A 54 -6.44 2.05 7.87
C PHE A 54 -5.37 1.85 8.92
N PHE A 55 -4.68 0.73 8.87
CA PHE A 55 -3.53 0.47 9.72
C PHE A 55 -2.31 0.13 8.87
N PHE A 56 -1.14 0.47 9.39
CA PHE A 56 0.13 0.18 8.72
C PHE A 56 0.79 -1.04 9.32
N ASP A 57 1.11 -2.03 8.49
CA ASP A 57 1.91 -3.18 8.89
C ASP A 57 2.74 -3.70 7.71
N ALA A 58 3.91 -4.28 8.01
CA ALA A 58 4.78 -4.95 7.04
C ALA A 58 5.07 -4.20 5.71
N GLY A 59 4.99 -2.86 5.71
CA GLY A 59 5.21 -2.01 4.53
C GLY A 59 3.95 -1.58 3.78
N PHE A 60 2.75 -1.97 4.24
CA PHE A 60 1.50 -1.72 3.55
C PHE A 60 0.45 -1.11 4.49
N TRP A 61 -0.43 -0.30 3.91
CA TRP A 61 -1.69 0.09 4.51
C TRP A 61 -2.76 -0.97 4.25
N PHE A 62 -3.50 -1.33 5.28
CA PHE A 62 -4.61 -2.28 5.23
C PHE A 62 -5.89 -1.65 5.78
N PRO A 63 -7.08 -2.02 5.25
CA PRO A 63 -8.36 -1.68 5.87
C PRO A 63 -8.47 -2.24 7.30
N ALA A 64 -8.86 -1.40 8.26
CA ALA A 64 -9.20 -1.82 9.62
C ALA A 64 -10.70 -2.16 9.68
N TRP A 65 -11.08 -3.35 9.22
CA TRP A 65 -12.47 -3.81 9.23
C TRP A 65 -13.03 -3.86 10.66
N GLY A 66 -14.26 -3.35 10.83
CA GLY A 66 -14.95 -3.27 12.11
C GLY A 66 -14.62 -2.05 12.98
N TYR A 67 -13.64 -1.22 12.58
CA TYR A 67 -13.31 0.01 13.31
C TYR A 67 -14.48 1.02 13.34
N PHE A 68 -15.15 1.17 12.21
CA PHE A 68 -16.40 1.92 12.08
C PHE A 68 -17.52 0.97 11.62
N PRO A 69 -18.69 1.00 12.27
CA PRO A 69 -19.86 0.30 11.76
C PRO A 69 -20.22 0.82 10.36
N GLY A 70 -20.38 -0.08 9.39
CA GLY A 70 -20.74 0.28 8.01
C GLY A 70 -19.61 0.87 7.16
N ALA A 71 -18.35 0.77 7.60
CA ALA A 71 -17.22 1.14 6.75
C ALA A 71 -17.25 0.37 5.42
N TYR A 72 -16.98 1.09 4.33
CA TYR A 72 -16.95 0.53 2.99
C TYR A 72 -15.63 0.88 2.33
N TYR A 73 -14.87 -0.16 1.96
CA TYR A 73 -13.60 -0.03 1.27
C TYR A 73 -13.79 -0.48 -0.19
N PRO A 74 -13.68 0.44 -1.17
CA PRO A 74 -13.74 0.07 -2.60
C PRO A 74 -12.66 -0.92 -3.03
N TYR A 75 -11.55 -0.94 -2.29
CA TYR A 75 -10.50 -1.93 -2.37
C TYR A 75 -10.09 -2.34 -0.95
N ASP A 76 -10.07 -3.64 -0.70
CA ASP A 76 -9.89 -4.24 0.61
C ASP A 76 -8.51 -4.90 0.81
N GLY A 77 -7.62 -4.76 -0.16
CA GLY A 77 -6.27 -5.30 -0.12
C GLY A 77 -5.19 -4.30 0.35
N PRO A 78 -3.92 -4.75 0.40
CA PRO A 78 -2.80 -3.90 0.80
C PRO A 78 -2.49 -2.79 -0.20
N ILE A 79 -2.16 -1.60 0.31
CA ILE A 79 -1.65 -0.47 -0.46
C ILE A 79 -0.21 -0.20 -0.01
N TYR A 80 0.76 -0.24 -0.92
CA TYR A 80 2.18 -0.04 -0.58
C TYR A 80 2.41 1.34 0.02
N GLY A 81 3.02 1.39 1.20
CA GLY A 81 3.35 2.65 1.87
C GLY A 81 4.81 3.03 1.69
N TYR A 82 5.02 4.29 1.34
CA TYR A 82 6.34 4.90 1.20
C TYR A 82 6.32 6.33 1.76
N ASN A 83 7.49 6.85 2.13
CA ASN A 83 7.69 8.22 2.64
C ASN A 83 6.74 8.64 3.77
N ASP A 84 6.32 7.68 4.62
CA ASP A 84 5.35 7.87 5.70
C ASP A 84 4.01 8.50 5.28
N LEU A 85 3.67 8.40 3.99
CA LEU A 85 2.44 8.94 3.43
C LEU A 85 1.22 8.12 3.88
N PRO A 86 0.08 8.77 4.17
CA PRO A 86 -1.19 8.07 4.36
C PRO A 86 -1.68 7.44 3.05
N PRO A 87 -2.56 6.43 3.11
CA PRO A 87 -2.93 5.63 1.94
C PRO A 87 -3.64 6.44 0.84
N ASP A 88 -4.43 7.45 1.20
CA ASP A 88 -5.06 8.34 0.23
C ASP A 88 -4.03 9.15 -0.56
N GLN A 89 -3.00 9.67 0.09
CA GLN A 89 -1.95 10.41 -0.61
C GLN A 89 -1.13 9.49 -1.53
N VAL A 90 -0.90 8.23 -1.14
CA VAL A 90 -0.32 7.22 -2.02
C VAL A 90 -1.18 7.04 -3.28
N VAL A 91 -2.50 6.91 -3.11
CA VAL A 91 -3.44 6.74 -4.22
C VAL A 91 -3.53 8.00 -5.09
N VAL A 92 -3.56 9.20 -4.50
CA VAL A 92 -3.51 10.48 -5.23
C VAL A 92 -2.28 10.54 -6.12
N ASN A 93 -1.10 10.21 -5.58
CA ASN A 93 0.14 10.24 -6.35
C ASN A 93 0.10 9.24 -7.53
N ALA A 94 -0.45 8.04 -7.32
CA ALA A 94 -0.65 7.07 -8.38
C ALA A 94 -1.65 7.56 -9.44
N GLN A 95 -2.80 8.13 -9.04
CA GLN A 95 -3.79 8.71 -9.95
C GLN A 95 -3.20 9.83 -10.81
N VAL A 96 -2.42 10.74 -10.21
CA VAL A 96 -1.72 11.81 -10.92
C VAL A 96 -0.76 11.24 -11.96
N GLN A 97 0.05 10.25 -11.58
CA GLN A 97 1.03 9.69 -12.50
C GLN A 97 0.36 8.88 -13.62
N LEU A 98 -0.61 8.02 -13.30
CA LEU A 98 -1.39 7.28 -14.29
C LEU A 98 -2.13 8.21 -15.26
N GLN A 99 -2.59 9.38 -14.80
CA GLN A 99 -3.21 10.37 -15.68
C GLN A 99 -2.20 11.03 -16.62
N ARG A 100 -1.00 11.35 -16.14
CA ARG A 100 0.10 11.87 -16.98
C ARG A 100 0.52 10.85 -18.04
N ASP A 101 0.54 9.57 -17.68
CA ASP A 101 0.92 8.49 -18.57
C ASP A 101 -0.22 8.03 -19.49
N GLY A 102 -1.43 8.62 -19.35
CA GLY A 102 -2.57 8.38 -20.23
C GLY A 102 -3.46 7.18 -19.87
N TYR A 103 -3.22 6.52 -18.74
CA TYR A 103 -4.00 5.36 -18.27
C TYR A 103 -5.25 5.75 -17.47
N TYR A 104 -5.28 6.96 -16.89
CA TYR A 104 -6.34 7.37 -15.97
C TYR A 104 -6.98 8.72 -16.35
N SER A 105 -8.29 8.72 -16.55
CA SER A 105 -9.09 9.91 -16.87
C SER A 105 -10.14 10.27 -15.80
N GLY A 106 -10.10 9.56 -14.66
CA GLY A 106 -10.98 9.79 -13.53
C GLY A 106 -10.53 10.93 -12.60
N PRO A 107 -11.28 11.17 -11.51
CA PRO A 107 -10.93 12.18 -10.51
C PRO A 107 -9.70 11.78 -9.69
N ILE A 108 -8.87 12.76 -9.33
CA ILE A 108 -7.78 12.56 -8.36
C ILE A 108 -8.37 12.74 -6.95
N ASP A 109 -8.92 11.67 -6.41
CA ASP A 109 -9.71 11.67 -5.16
C ASP A 109 -9.08 10.85 -4.03
N GLY A 110 -7.94 10.19 -4.27
CA GLY A 110 -7.28 9.33 -3.29
C GLY A 110 -8.03 8.01 -3.02
N VAL A 111 -9.01 7.66 -3.86
CA VAL A 111 -9.79 6.43 -3.72
C VAL A 111 -9.27 5.38 -4.70
N LEU A 112 -8.83 4.24 -4.16
CA LEU A 112 -8.42 3.08 -4.95
C LEU A 112 -9.65 2.28 -5.41
N GLY A 113 -10.54 2.94 -6.15
CA GLY A 113 -11.78 2.38 -6.67
C GLY A 113 -11.62 1.62 -7.99
N PRO A 114 -12.71 1.08 -8.54
CA PRO A 114 -12.68 0.28 -9.78
C PRO A 114 -11.97 0.96 -10.95
N THR A 115 -12.20 2.26 -11.18
CA THR A 115 -11.56 3.01 -12.26
C THR A 115 -10.05 3.12 -12.07
N THR A 116 -9.58 3.44 -10.86
CA THR A 116 -8.14 3.53 -10.55
C THR A 116 -7.47 2.16 -10.69
N ARG A 117 -8.14 1.10 -10.23
CA ARG A 117 -7.66 -0.28 -10.36
C ARG A 117 -7.57 -0.77 -11.81
N HIS A 118 -8.51 -0.36 -12.66
CA HIS A 118 -8.44 -0.65 -14.09
C HIS A 118 -7.23 0.02 -14.74
N ALA A 119 -6.99 1.30 -14.43
CA ALA A 119 -5.82 2.03 -14.92
C ALA A 119 -4.50 1.39 -14.44
N LEU A 120 -4.42 0.99 -13.17
CA LEU A 120 -3.28 0.26 -12.63
C LEU A 120 -3.05 -1.07 -13.36
N ALA A 121 -4.11 -1.83 -13.64
CA ALA A 121 -3.99 -3.10 -14.34
C ALA A 121 -3.46 -2.93 -15.77
N ALA A 122 -3.93 -1.91 -16.49
CA ALA A 122 -3.43 -1.56 -17.82
C ALA A 122 -1.96 -1.12 -17.78
N PHE A 123 -1.61 -0.21 -16.87
CA PHE A 123 -0.23 0.22 -16.66
C PHE A 123 0.70 -0.95 -16.33
N GLN A 124 0.29 -1.84 -15.43
CA GLN A 124 1.08 -3.01 -15.05
C GLN A 124 1.32 -3.94 -16.25
N ALA A 125 0.28 -4.20 -17.05
CA ALA A 125 0.39 -5.03 -18.23
C ALA A 125 1.37 -4.45 -19.27
N ASP A 126 1.25 -3.14 -19.56
CA ASP A 126 2.08 -2.46 -20.55
C ASP A 126 3.55 -2.33 -20.11
N HIS A 127 3.80 -2.31 -18.80
CA HIS A 127 5.14 -2.25 -18.22
C HIS A 127 5.72 -3.64 -17.86
N GLY A 128 5.04 -4.74 -18.21
CA GLY A 128 5.50 -6.10 -17.96
C GLY A 128 5.55 -6.49 -16.47
N LEU A 129 4.75 -5.82 -15.64
CA LEU A 129 4.61 -6.11 -14.22
C LEU A 129 3.57 -7.22 -13.98
N ALA A 130 3.56 -7.78 -12.77
CA ALA A 130 2.44 -8.59 -12.33
C ALA A 130 1.16 -7.72 -12.25
N VAL A 131 0.08 -8.17 -12.87
CA VAL A 131 -1.19 -7.44 -12.92
C VAL A 131 -1.97 -7.64 -11.62
N THR A 132 -1.59 -6.91 -10.57
CA THR A 132 -2.24 -6.96 -9.26
C THR A 132 -3.46 -6.04 -9.15
N ALA A 133 -3.59 -5.08 -10.08
CA ALA A 133 -4.60 -4.02 -10.05
C ALA A 133 -4.62 -3.25 -8.71
N ALA A 134 -3.44 -3.14 -8.09
CA ALA A 134 -3.20 -2.52 -6.79
C ALA A 134 -1.89 -1.71 -6.87
N ILE A 135 -1.65 -0.87 -5.85
CA ILE A 135 -0.39 -0.15 -5.73
C ILE A 135 0.55 -1.02 -4.89
N ASP A 136 1.26 -1.94 -5.55
CA ASP A 136 2.36 -2.69 -4.93
C ASP A 136 3.71 -1.96 -5.10
N GLU A 137 4.77 -2.50 -4.50
CA GLU A 137 6.11 -1.87 -4.51
C GLU A 137 6.66 -1.71 -5.94
N ALA A 138 6.49 -2.71 -6.80
CA ALA A 138 6.95 -2.65 -8.18
C ALA A 138 6.20 -1.58 -8.99
N THR A 139 4.89 -1.46 -8.76
CA THR A 139 4.05 -0.44 -9.39
C THR A 139 4.43 0.95 -8.92
N ALA A 140 4.61 1.15 -7.60
CA ALA A 140 5.03 2.43 -7.04
C ALA A 140 6.41 2.86 -7.57
N SER A 141 7.38 1.94 -7.63
CA SER A 141 8.71 2.21 -8.18
C SER A 141 8.66 2.56 -9.69
N THR A 142 7.86 1.83 -10.47
CA THR A 142 7.73 2.07 -11.92
C THR A 142 7.01 3.38 -12.23
N LEU A 143 6.07 3.81 -11.37
CA LEU A 143 5.46 5.15 -11.41
C LEU A 143 6.39 6.26 -10.89
N GLY A 144 7.59 5.93 -10.39
CA GLY A 144 8.55 6.89 -9.85
C GLY A 144 8.15 7.48 -8.49
N LEU A 145 7.38 6.74 -7.69
CA LEU A 145 6.84 7.20 -6.42
C LEU A 145 7.69 6.82 -5.20
N SER A 146 8.50 5.76 -5.30
CA SER A 146 9.27 5.17 -4.20
C SER A 146 10.70 4.84 -4.57
#